data_AF-A0A953WWP7-F1
#
_entry.id   AF-A0A953WWP7-F1
#
_cell.length_a   1.000
_cell.length_b   1.000
_cell.length_c   1.000
_cell.angle_alpha   90.00
_cell.angle_beta   90.00
_cell.angle_gamma   90.00
#
_symmetry.space_group_name_H-M   'P 1'
#
loop_
_entity.id
_entity.type
_entity.pdbx_description
1 polymer ?
#
loop_
_entity_poly.entity_id
_entity_poly.type
_entity_poly.pdbx_seq_one_letter_code
_entity_poly.pdbx_strand_id
1 'polypeptide(L)' 'IAELAALGGAEAAPAQSAGAMVAALLEAHTAMAEDLRAAITVAQEAGDEVTAGFLTDRLEWHEKELWMLRASVQ' A
#
# COMPACT_ATOMS: atom_id res chain seq x y z
N ILE A 1 -17.18 16.01 0.21
CA ILE A 1 -16.09 16.04 -0.81
C ILE A 1 -14.96 16.95 -0.36
N ALA A 2 -15.21 18.23 -0.03
CA ALA A 2 -14.18 19.13 0.50
C ALA A 2 -13.47 18.61 1.77
N GLU A 3 -14.23 17.99 2.69
CA GLU A 3 -13.69 17.44 3.93
C GLU A 3 -12.79 16.20 3.71
N LEU A 4 -13.13 15.34 2.75
CA LEU A 4 -12.30 14.20 2.35
C LEU A 4 -11.00 14.65 1.67
N ALA A 5 -11.05 15.70 0.84
CA ALA A 5 -9.87 16.27 0.22
C ALA A 5 -8.89 16.88 1.23
N ALA A 6 -9.40 17.43 2.34
CA ALA A 6 -8.57 17.99 3.40
C ALA A 6 -7.74 16.95 4.17
N LEU A 7 -8.16 15.68 4.15
CA LEU A 7 -7.46 14.56 4.80
C LEU A 7 -6.34 13.95 3.93
N GLY A 8 -6.26 14.30 2.64
CA GLY A 8 -5.36 13.68 1.66
C GLY A 8 -3.87 14.05 1.78
N GLY A 9 -3.50 14.88 2.76
CA GLY A 9 -2.12 15.38 2.88
C GLY A 9 -1.70 16.29 1.72
N ALA A 10 -0.42 16.69 1.71
CA ALA A 10 0.14 17.44 0.60
C ALA A 10 0.43 16.49 -0.57
N GLU A 11 0.12 16.92 -1.79
CA GLU A 11 0.47 16.18 -2.99
C GLU A 11 2.00 16.08 -3.13
N ALA A 12 2.49 14.87 -3.43
CA ALA A 12 3.92 14.66 -3.64
C ALA A 12 4.39 15.45 -4.87
N ALA A 13 5.61 16.01 -4.80
CA ALA A 13 6.20 16.68 -5.95
C ALA A 13 6.29 15.73 -7.15
N PRO A 14 6.10 16.22 -8.39
CA PRO A 14 6.18 15.37 -9.57
C PRO A 14 7.57 14.73 -9.67
N ALA A 15 7.58 13.44 -9.99
CA ALA A 15 8.81 12.69 -10.16
C ALA A 15 9.62 13.22 -11.36
N GLN A 16 10.94 13.27 -11.20
CA GLN A 16 11.85 13.86 -12.19
C GLN A 16 12.35 12.84 -13.24
N SER A 17 11.97 11.56 -13.11
CA SER A 17 12.30 10.51 -14.07
C SER A 17 11.37 9.31 -13.90
N ALA A 18 11.28 8.44 -14.92
CA ALA A 18 10.54 7.18 -14.84
C ALA A 18 11.07 6.28 -13.70
N GLY A 19 12.39 6.23 -13.50
CA GLY A 19 12.99 5.48 -12.38
C GLY A 19 12.56 6.04 -11.02
N ALA A 20 12.50 7.37 -10.87
CA ALA A 20 12.00 7.99 -9.65
C ALA A 20 10.50 7.71 -9.42
N MET A 21 9.69 7.62 -10.49
CA MET A 21 8.28 7.21 -10.39
C MET A 21 8.14 5.77 -9.89
N VAL A 22 8.91 4.83 -10.45
CA VAL A 22 8.88 3.43 -10.04
C VAL A 22 9.35 3.26 -8.59
N ALA A 23 10.40 3.99 -8.18
CA ALA A 23 10.88 3.97 -6.80
C ALA A 23 9.80 4.47 -5.81
N ALA A 24 9.11 5.57 -6.14
CA ALA A 24 8.02 6.09 -5.31
C ALA A 24 6.84 5.10 -5.21
N LEU A 25 6.48 4.43 -6.30
CA LEU A 25 5.45 3.37 -6.27
C LEU A 25 5.88 2.18 -5.41
N LEU A 26 7.14 1.75 -5.53
CA LEU A 26 7.68 0.66 -4.73
C LEU A 26 7.62 0.97 -3.23
N GLU A 27 7.99 2.20 -2.84
CA GLU A 27 7.90 2.68 -1.46
C GLU A 27 6.45 2.68 -0.96
N ALA A 28 5.54 3.29 -1.73
CA ALA A 28 4.13 3.38 -1.34
C ALA A 28 3.46 2.00 -1.20
N HIS A 29 3.73 1.06 -2.12
CA HIS A 29 3.22 -0.30 -2.01
C HIS A 29 3.82 -1.06 -0.81
N THR A 30 5.08 -0.77 -0.45
CA THR A 30 5.73 -1.39 0.71
C THR A 30 5.08 -0.92 1.99
N ALA A 31 4.87 0.39 2.14
CA ALA A 31 4.16 0.96 3.29
C ALA A 31 2.75 0.38 3.43
N MET A 32 1.99 0.27 2.33
CA MET A 32 0.66 -0.36 2.35
C MET A 32 0.69 -1.84 2.76
N ALA A 33 1.68 -2.61 2.29
CA ALA A 33 1.82 -3.99 2.71
C ALA A 33 2.13 -4.12 4.22
N GLU A 34 2.94 -3.22 4.77
CA GLU A 34 3.24 -3.17 6.21
C GLU A 34 1.99 -2.81 7.04
N ASP A 35 1.27 -1.77 6.65
CA ASP A 35 0.02 -1.36 7.31
C ASP A 35 -1.04 -2.45 7.25
N LEU A 36 -1.19 -3.13 6.11
CA LEU A 36 -2.13 -4.25 5.96
C LEU A 36 -1.77 -5.42 6.88
N ARG A 37 -0.48 -5.78 7.02
CA ARG A 37 -0.07 -6.85 7.95
C ARG A 37 -0.43 -6.48 9.39
N ALA A 38 -0.18 -5.24 9.81
CA ALA A 38 -0.56 -4.77 11.14
C ALA A 38 -2.09 -4.80 11.35
N ALA A 39 -2.86 -4.32 10.36
CA ALA A 39 -4.32 -4.32 10.42
C ALA A 39 -4.92 -5.73 10.46
N ILE A 40 -4.33 -6.69 9.72
CA ILE A 40 -4.73 -8.10 9.77
C ILE A 40 -4.54 -8.65 11.18
N THR A 41 -3.38 -8.40 11.80
CA THR A 41 -3.13 -8.82 13.19
C THR A 41 -4.18 -8.26 14.15
N VAL A 42 -4.49 -6.96 14.06
CA VAL A 42 -5.52 -6.33 14.90
C VAL A 42 -6.90 -6.97 14.68
N ALA A 43 -7.28 -7.24 13.43
CA ALA A 43 -8.57 -7.88 13.12
C ALA A 43 -8.65 -9.31 13.69
N GLN A 44 -7.56 -10.07 13.55
CA GLN A 44 -7.46 -11.43 14.11
C GLN A 44 -7.52 -11.44 15.64
N GLU A 45 -6.81 -10.53 16.31
CA GLU A 45 -6.85 -10.40 17.77
C GLU A 45 -8.25 -10.04 18.29
N ALA A 46 -9.04 -9.30 17.51
CA ALA A 46 -10.43 -8.98 17.79
C ALA A 46 -11.43 -10.10 17.43
N GLY A 47 -10.97 -11.17 16.79
CA GLY A 47 -11.82 -12.26 16.29
C GLY A 47 -12.68 -11.88 15.07
N ASP A 48 -12.32 -10.82 14.35
CA ASP A 48 -12.98 -10.39 13.10
C ASP A 48 -12.31 -11.02 11.88
N GLU A 49 -12.63 -12.29 11.65
CA GLU A 49 -12.05 -13.09 10.57
C GLU A 49 -12.45 -12.61 9.17
N VAL A 50 -13.62 -11.98 9.02
CA VAL A 50 -14.09 -11.48 7.71
C VAL A 50 -13.27 -10.28 7.28
N THR A 51 -13.02 -9.34 8.20
CA THR A 51 -12.14 -8.20 7.93
C THR A 51 -10.70 -8.67 7.70
N ALA A 52 -10.20 -9.61 8.51
CA ALA A 52 -8.86 -10.17 8.32
C ALA A 52 -8.69 -10.83 6.94
N GLY A 53 -9.68 -11.61 6.50
CA GLY A 53 -9.69 -12.23 5.17
C GLY A 53 -9.67 -11.20 4.04
N PHE A 54 -10.56 -10.20 4.10
CA PHE A 54 -10.60 -9.12 3.11
C PHE A 54 -9.27 -8.36 3.00
N LEU A 55 -8.65 -8.03 4.14
CA LEU A 55 -7.36 -7.35 4.17
C LEU A 55 -6.23 -8.25 3.65
N THR A 56 -6.32 -9.57 3.85
CA THR A 56 -5.36 -10.54 3.32
C THR A 56 -5.42 -10.60 1.79
N ASP A 57 -6.61 -10.62 1.19
CA ASP A 57 -6.77 -10.55 -0.27
C ASP A 57 -6.17 -9.26 -0.84
N ARG A 58 -6.34 -8.14 -0.11
CA ARG A 58 -5.75 -6.85 -0.49
C ARG A 58 -4.22 -6.87 -0.41
N LEU A 59 -3.67 -7.52 0.61
CA LEU A 59 -2.22 -7.70 0.81
C LEU A 59 -1.62 -8.53 -0.33
N GLU A 60 -2.27 -9.61 -0.77
CA GLU A 60 -1.81 -10.43 -1.90
C GLU A 60 -1.57 -9.57 -3.15
N TRP A 61 -2.51 -8.69 -3.48
CA TRP A 61 -2.35 -7.78 -4.60
C TRP A 61 -1.14 -6.86 -4.44
N HIS A 62 -0.93 -6.27 -3.25
CA HIS A 62 0.21 -5.38 -3.02
C HIS A 62 1.54 -6.13 -3.14
N GLU A 63 1.64 -7.36 -2.64
CA GLU A 63 2.82 -8.20 -2.77
C GLU A 63 3.15 -8.55 -4.22
N LYS A 64 2.12 -8.84 -5.03
CA LYS A 64 2.30 -9.08 -6.47
C LYS A 64 2.84 -7.84 -7.18
N GLU A 65 2.29 -6.67 -6.90
CA GLU A 65 2.77 -5.41 -7.48
C GLU A 65 4.20 -5.11 -7.03
N LEU A 66 4.54 -5.34 -5.75
CA LEU A 66 5.90 -5.21 -5.23
C LEU A 66 6.90 -6.09 -5.99
N TRP A 67 6.53 -7.35 -6.25
CA TRP A 67 7.37 -8.26 -7.03
C TRP A 67 7.62 -7.73 -8.46
N MET A 68 6.57 -7.29 -9.15
CA MET A 68 6.69 -6.75 -10.52
C MET A 68 7.51 -5.45 -10.56
N LEU A 69 7.29 -4.56 -9.60
CA LEU A 69 8.05 -3.31 -9.49
C LEU A 69 9.53 -3.60 -9.22
N ARG A 70 9.86 -4.50 -8.28
CA ARG A 70 11.25 -4.91 -8.00
C ARG A 70 11.94 -5.50 -9.23
N ALA A 71 11.23 -6.33 -10.00
CA ALA A 71 11.77 -6.88 -11.25
C ALA A 71 12.01 -5.81 -12.33
N SER A 72 11.31 -4.67 -12.28
CA SER A 72 11.44 -3.59 -13.26
C SER A 72 12.60 -2.63 -12.98
N VAL A 73 13.19 -2.69 -11.77
CA VAL A 73 14.34 -1.86 -11.36
C VAL A 73 15.67 -2.63 -11.36
N GLN A 74 15.66 -3.93 -11.67
CA GLN A 74 16.85 -4.77 -11.81
C GLN A 74 17.47 -4.72 -13.21
#